data_AF-A0A6J6CRZ1-F1
#
_entry.id   AF-A0A6J6CRZ1-F1
#
_cell.length_a   1.000
_cell.length_b   1.000
_cell.length_c   1.000
_cell.angle_alpha   90.00
_cell.angle_beta   90.00
_cell.angle_gamma   90.00
#
_symmetry.space_group_name_H-M   'P 1'
#
loop_
_entity.id
_entity.type
_entity.pdbx_description
1 polymer ?
#
loop_
_entity_poly.entity_id
_entity_poly.type
_entity_poly.pdbx_seq_one_letter_code
_entity_poly.pdbx_strand_id
1 'polypeptide(L)'
;MHAIWGHRISHFLWRINLKLIARIHSNLLRSATGIEIHPAAKIGRRFFIDHGMGVVIGATAVVGDDVMIYHDVTLGARGIGSGKRHPTIGNNVVIGAGARVLGDIKVGEGAKISANMVVTKEVPAKTSVDSSEFFVI
;
A
#
# COMPACT_ATOMS: atom_id res chain seq x y z
N MET A 1 7.65 -0.40 12.16
CA MET A 1 7.98 -1.82 12.43
C MET A 1 6.81 -2.62 12.99
N HIS A 2 6.19 -2.22 14.11
CA HIS A 2 5.09 -2.96 14.77
C HIS A 2 3.93 -3.36 13.83
N ALA A 3 3.47 -2.45 12.98
CA ALA A 3 2.38 -2.71 12.02
C ALA A 3 2.73 -3.81 11.00
N ILE A 4 3.99 -3.92 10.57
CA ILE A 4 4.42 -4.94 9.60
C ILE A 4 4.43 -6.32 10.26
N TRP A 5 5.00 -6.44 11.46
CA TRP A 5 5.00 -7.69 12.20
C TRP A 5 3.57 -8.15 12.50
N GLY A 6 2.72 -7.23 12.97
CA GLY A 6 1.31 -7.49 13.18
C GLY A 6 0.58 -7.90 11.90
N HIS A 7 0.85 -7.24 10.77
CA HIS A 7 0.30 -7.66 9.48
C HIS A 7 0.73 -9.07 9.09
N ARG A 8 1.98 -9.50 9.34
CA ARG A 8 2.40 -10.88 9.05
C ARG A 8 1.57 -11.91 9.82
N ILE A 9 1.25 -11.62 11.08
CA ILE A 9 0.35 -12.46 11.88
C ILE A 9 -1.07 -12.44 11.29
N SER A 10 -1.63 -11.26 11.02
CA SER A 10 -2.94 -11.13 10.38
C SER A 10 -3.03 -11.86 9.05
N HIS A 11 -1.98 -11.76 8.23
CA HIS A 11 -1.89 -12.41 6.92
C HIS A 11 -1.80 -13.92 7.06
N PHE A 12 -1.04 -14.42 8.03
CA PHE A 12 -0.99 -15.85 8.34
C PHE A 12 -2.39 -16.38 8.72
N LEU A 13 -3.05 -15.73 9.68
CA LEU A 13 -4.42 -16.06 10.12
C LEU A 13 -5.40 -16.05 8.94
N TRP A 14 -5.27 -15.06 8.05
CA TRP A 14 -6.08 -14.95 6.85
C TRP A 14 -5.90 -16.14 5.90
N ARG A 15 -4.64 -16.60 5.70
CA ARG A 15 -4.34 -17.74 4.81
C ARG A 15 -4.84 -19.09 5.34
N ILE A 16 -4.94 -19.26 6.66
CA ILE A 16 -5.50 -20.47 7.28
C ILE A 16 -7.04 -20.38 7.48
N ASN A 17 -7.71 -19.48 6.75
CA ASN A 17 -9.16 -19.25 6.78
C ASN A 17 -9.74 -18.72 8.10
N LEU A 18 -8.93 -18.29 9.06
CA LEU A 18 -9.38 -17.59 10.28
C LEU A 18 -9.65 -16.09 10.01
N LYS A 19 -10.50 -15.80 9.01
CA LYS A 19 -10.69 -14.46 8.44
C LYS A 19 -11.22 -13.45 9.46
N LEU A 20 -12.16 -13.84 10.32
CA LEU A 20 -12.71 -12.95 11.35
C LEU A 20 -11.63 -12.52 12.34
N ILE A 21 -10.85 -13.49 12.84
CA ILE A 21 -9.75 -13.24 13.79
C ILE A 21 -8.69 -12.34 13.14
N ALA A 22 -8.33 -12.62 11.88
CA ALA A 22 -7.42 -11.78 11.11
C ALA A 22 -7.91 -10.33 10.99
N ARG A 23 -9.21 -10.12 10.77
CA ARG A 23 -9.82 -8.78 10.68
C ARG A 23 -9.82 -8.06 12.03
N ILE A 24 -10.23 -8.73 13.10
CA ILE A 24 -10.19 -8.17 14.46
C ILE A 24 -8.76 -7.75 14.81
N HIS A 25 -7.78 -8.65 14.61
CA HIS A 25 -6.38 -8.36 14.86
C HIS A 25 -5.86 -7.19 14.01
N SER A 26 -6.19 -7.13 12.71
CA SER A 26 -5.80 -5.98 11.86
C SER A 26 -6.39 -4.66 12.32
N ASN A 27 -7.62 -4.66 12.85
CA ASN A 27 -8.26 -3.45 13.37
C ASN A 27 -7.63 -2.99 14.68
N LEU A 28 -7.23 -3.92 15.56
CA LEU A 28 -6.48 -3.60 16.78
C LEU A 28 -5.13 -2.96 16.44
N LEU A 29 -4.40 -3.52 15.48
CA LEU A 29 -3.15 -2.95 14.99
C LEU A 29 -3.36 -1.55 14.39
N ARG A 30 -4.43 -1.37 13.60
CA ARG A 30 -4.80 -0.06 13.07
C ARG A 30 -5.02 0.96 14.19
N SER A 31 -5.80 0.60 15.21
CA SER A 31 -6.06 1.48 16.35
C SER A 31 -4.79 1.81 17.15
N ALA A 32 -3.88 0.84 17.31
CA ALA A 32 -2.66 1.03 18.09
C ALA A 32 -1.54 1.76 17.34
N THR A 33 -1.47 1.62 16.01
CA THR A 33 -0.34 2.13 15.20
C THR A 33 -0.71 3.26 14.24
N GLY A 34 -2.01 3.47 13.98
CA GLY A 34 -2.49 4.39 12.95
C GLY A 34 -2.25 3.92 11.51
N ILE A 35 -1.78 2.67 11.32
CA ILE A 35 -1.49 2.07 10.02
C ILE A 35 -2.54 0.99 9.72
N GLU A 36 -3.27 1.15 8.63
CA GLU A 36 -4.24 0.16 8.15
C GLU A 36 -3.62 -0.71 7.06
N ILE A 37 -3.48 -2.00 7.33
CA ILE A 37 -3.09 -2.99 6.32
C ILE A 37 -4.11 -4.12 6.34
N HIS A 38 -4.85 -4.28 5.25
CA HIS A 38 -5.80 -5.37 5.14
C HIS A 38 -5.08 -6.73 5.21
N PRO A 39 -5.58 -7.73 5.96
CA PRO A 39 -4.89 -9.02 6.11
C PRO A 39 -4.60 -9.75 4.79
N ALA A 40 -5.47 -9.59 3.80
CA ALA A 40 -5.31 -10.19 2.47
C ALA A 40 -4.21 -9.54 1.59
N ALA A 41 -3.73 -8.34 1.94
CA ALA A 41 -2.68 -7.67 1.18
C ALA A 41 -1.41 -8.53 1.15
N LYS A 42 -0.70 -8.53 0.02
CA LYS A 42 0.56 -9.26 -0.14
C LYS A 42 1.70 -8.27 -0.04
N ILE A 43 2.61 -8.47 0.90
CA ILE A 43 3.74 -7.57 1.16
C ILE A 43 5.06 -8.33 1.02
N GLY A 44 5.98 -7.81 0.21
CA GLY A 44 7.33 -8.36 0.03
C GLY A 44 8.25 -8.17 1.23
N ARG A 45 9.51 -8.56 1.07
CA ARG A 45 10.56 -8.45 2.09
C ARG A 45 11.06 -7.02 2.20
N ARG A 46 11.60 -6.66 3.38
CA ARG A 46 12.22 -5.35 3.64
C ARG A 46 11.31 -4.16 3.32
N PHE A 47 10.00 -4.37 3.37
CA PHE A 47 9.01 -3.30 3.27
C PHE A 47 9.13 -2.37 4.48
N PHE A 48 9.36 -1.09 4.21
CA PHE A 48 9.58 -0.08 5.22
C PHE A 48 8.47 0.96 5.17
N ILE A 49 7.90 1.26 6.33
CA ILE A 49 6.94 2.33 6.52
C ILE A 49 7.59 3.37 7.42
N ASP A 50 7.87 4.54 6.86
CA ASP A 50 8.40 5.68 7.60
C ASP A 50 7.28 6.60 8.07
N HIS A 51 7.34 7.04 9.32
CA HIS A 51 6.33 7.90 9.97
C HIS A 51 4.86 7.42 9.85
N GLY A 52 4.61 6.12 9.67
CA GLY A 52 3.41 5.54 9.03
C GLY A 52 1.96 5.91 9.41
N MET A 53 1.71 6.89 10.28
CA MET A 53 0.38 7.41 10.56
C MET A 53 -0.41 7.70 9.27
N GLY A 54 -1.66 7.23 9.21
CA GLY A 54 -2.54 7.46 8.05
C GLY A 54 -2.28 6.55 6.84
N VAL A 55 -1.31 5.62 6.90
CA VAL A 55 -1.11 4.66 5.82
C VAL A 55 -2.30 3.71 5.70
N VAL A 56 -2.80 3.52 4.47
CA VAL A 56 -3.90 2.60 4.14
C VAL A 56 -3.52 1.68 2.99
N ILE A 57 -3.50 0.36 3.23
CA ILE A 57 -3.19 -0.66 2.23
C ILE A 57 -4.38 -1.62 2.07
N GLY A 58 -5.00 -1.57 0.89
CA GLY A 58 -6.22 -2.33 0.62
C GLY A 58 -6.04 -3.83 0.36
N ALA A 59 -7.17 -4.55 0.37
CA ALA A 59 -7.22 -6.01 0.41
C ALA A 59 -6.50 -6.74 -0.73
N THR A 60 -6.53 -6.19 -1.93
CA THR A 60 -5.93 -6.82 -3.12
C THR A 60 -4.63 -6.16 -3.53
N ALA A 61 -4.06 -5.31 -2.68
CA ALA A 61 -2.77 -4.68 -2.93
C ALA A 61 -1.66 -5.73 -2.92
N VAL A 62 -0.72 -5.58 -3.84
CA VAL A 62 0.51 -6.36 -3.90
C VAL A 62 1.66 -5.40 -3.82
N VAL A 63 2.57 -5.61 -2.87
CA VAL A 63 3.76 -4.79 -2.67
C VAL A 63 4.98 -5.68 -2.81
N GLY A 64 5.92 -5.28 -3.67
CA GLY A 64 7.19 -5.97 -3.91
C GLY A 64 8.17 -5.86 -2.73
N ASP A 65 9.40 -6.26 -3.00
CA ASP A 65 10.50 -6.19 -2.05
C ASP A 65 11.14 -4.80 -2.03
N ASP A 66 11.75 -4.40 -0.91
CA ASP A 66 12.50 -3.14 -0.77
C ASP A 66 11.68 -1.87 -1.05
N VAL A 67 10.37 -1.94 -0.85
CA VAL A 67 9.49 -0.79 -0.99
C VAL A 67 9.53 0.07 0.28
N MET A 68 9.65 1.38 0.09
CA MET A 68 9.52 2.39 1.14
C MET A 68 8.29 3.24 0.92
N ILE A 69 7.46 3.39 1.94
CA ILE A 69 6.33 4.32 1.93
C ILE A 69 6.41 5.25 3.14
N TYR A 70 6.02 6.51 2.94
CA TYR A 70 5.88 7.48 4.02
C TYR A 70 4.45 7.50 4.59
N HIS A 71 4.21 8.37 5.56
CA HIS A 71 2.92 8.60 6.21
C HIS A 71 1.84 9.05 5.22
N ASP A 72 0.58 8.82 5.59
CA ASP A 72 -0.65 9.16 4.82
C ASP A 72 -0.71 8.59 3.38
N VAL A 73 0.11 7.59 3.06
CA VAL A 73 0.06 6.91 1.77
C VAL A 73 -1.16 5.98 1.69
N THR A 74 -1.91 6.07 0.60
CA THR A 74 -3.01 5.14 0.31
C THR A 74 -2.72 4.28 -0.92
N LEU A 75 -2.75 2.95 -0.75
CA LEU A 75 -2.84 1.96 -1.81
C LEU A 75 -4.30 1.48 -1.91
N GLY A 76 -5.10 2.26 -2.63
CA GLY A 76 -6.56 2.23 -2.58
C GLY A 76 -7.22 1.72 -3.86
N ALA A 77 -8.55 1.58 -3.80
CA ALA A 77 -9.34 1.29 -4.97
C ALA A 77 -9.90 2.57 -5.60
N ARG A 78 -10.07 2.57 -6.92
CA ARG A 78 -10.69 3.69 -7.65
C ARG A 78 -12.22 3.58 -7.77
N GLY A 79 -12.80 2.40 -7.56
CA GLY A 79 -14.24 2.15 -7.70
C GLY A 79 -14.76 0.98 -6.87
N ILE A 80 -16.04 0.65 -7.04
CA ILE A 80 -16.82 -0.29 -6.20
C ILE A 80 -16.73 -1.76 -6.69
N GLY A 81 -15.97 -2.03 -7.74
CA GLY A 81 -15.83 -3.37 -8.32
C GLY A 81 -15.34 -4.43 -7.32
N SER A 82 -15.78 -5.67 -7.55
CA SER A 82 -15.25 -6.86 -6.88
C SER A 82 -13.95 -7.33 -7.55
N GLY A 83 -13.14 -8.12 -6.84
CA GLY A 83 -11.89 -8.67 -7.38
C GLY A 83 -10.65 -7.79 -7.17
N LYS A 84 -9.67 -7.90 -8.07
CA LYS A 84 -8.43 -7.14 -8.03
C LYS A 84 -8.73 -5.68 -8.40
N ARG A 85 -8.42 -4.75 -7.49
CA ARG A 85 -8.82 -3.33 -7.58
C ARG A 85 -7.89 -2.37 -6.85
N HIS A 86 -6.83 -2.90 -6.25
CA HIS A 86 -5.81 -2.13 -5.54
C HIS A 86 -4.48 -2.31 -6.28
N PRO A 87 -3.50 -1.40 -6.08
CA PRO A 87 -2.30 -1.38 -6.90
C PRO A 87 -1.41 -2.60 -6.76
N THR A 88 -0.51 -2.75 -7.73
CA THR A 88 0.64 -3.65 -7.68
C THR A 88 1.91 -2.80 -7.72
N ILE A 89 2.64 -2.77 -6.62
CA ILE A 89 3.87 -2.00 -6.44
C ILE A 89 5.07 -2.92 -6.70
N GLY A 90 5.92 -2.54 -7.65
CA GLY A 90 7.17 -3.24 -7.97
C GLY A 90 8.21 -3.12 -6.86
N ASN A 91 9.36 -3.77 -7.05
CA ASN A 91 10.46 -3.72 -6.08
C ASN A 91 11.10 -2.34 -6.03
N ASN A 92 11.82 -2.01 -4.96
CA ASN A 92 12.62 -0.77 -4.83
C ASN A 92 11.84 0.53 -5.08
N VAL A 93 10.51 0.51 -4.92
CA VAL A 93 9.67 1.70 -5.12
C VAL A 93 9.71 2.58 -3.86
N VAL A 94 9.74 3.89 -4.06
CA VAL A 94 9.58 4.88 -2.99
C VAL A 94 8.29 5.67 -3.22
N ILE A 95 7.42 5.72 -2.21
CA ILE A 95 6.16 6.48 -2.27
C ILE A 95 6.18 7.57 -1.21
N GLY A 96 6.21 8.83 -1.66
CA GLY A 96 6.24 10.02 -0.84
C GLY A 96 4.99 10.20 0.03
N ALA A 97 5.13 11.05 1.06
CA ALA A 97 4.08 11.28 2.05
C ALA A 97 2.77 11.76 1.41
N GLY A 98 1.63 11.27 1.90
CA GLY A 98 0.29 11.69 1.42
C GLY A 98 -0.10 11.19 0.03
N ALA A 99 0.76 10.46 -0.68
CA ALA A 99 0.46 10.01 -2.04
C ALA A 99 -0.67 8.96 -2.07
N ARG A 100 -1.50 9.02 -3.11
CA ARG A 100 -2.65 8.13 -3.32
C ARG A 100 -2.46 7.35 -4.62
N VAL A 101 -2.23 6.05 -4.52
CA VAL A 101 -2.13 5.15 -5.67
C VAL A 101 -3.42 4.34 -5.74
N LEU A 102 -4.24 4.58 -6.76
CA LEU A 102 -5.64 4.16 -6.80
C LEU A 102 -5.96 3.30 -8.02
N GLY A 103 -6.54 2.12 -7.76
CA GLY A 103 -7.02 1.19 -8.80
C GLY A 103 -6.10 -0.01 -9.00
N ASP A 104 -6.53 -0.93 -9.88
CA ASP A 104 -5.68 -2.03 -10.34
C ASP A 104 -4.68 -1.51 -11.38
N ILE A 105 -3.65 -0.83 -10.88
CA ILE A 105 -2.57 -0.26 -11.68
C ILE A 105 -1.22 -0.78 -11.19
N LYS A 106 -0.25 -0.82 -12.09
CA LYS A 106 1.12 -1.20 -11.78
C LYS A 106 2.01 0.03 -11.57
N VAL A 107 2.79 0.02 -10.50
CA VAL A 107 3.92 0.93 -10.31
C VAL A 107 5.20 0.12 -10.55
N GLY A 108 5.96 0.50 -11.58
CA GLY A 108 7.15 -0.22 -12.01
C GLY A 108 8.27 -0.23 -10.97
N GLU A 109 9.14 -1.22 -11.08
CA GLU A 109 10.30 -1.37 -10.19
C GLU A 109 11.18 -0.11 -10.21
N GLY A 110 11.65 0.32 -9.03
CA GLY A 110 12.52 1.48 -8.89
C GLY A 110 11.83 2.83 -9.15
N ALA A 111 10.51 2.85 -9.36
CA ALA A 111 9.78 4.10 -9.53
C ALA A 111 9.73 4.90 -8.23
N LYS A 112 9.63 6.22 -8.36
CA LYS A 112 9.49 7.16 -7.23
C LYS A 112 8.23 8.00 -7.43
N ILE A 113 7.35 8.00 -6.44
CA ILE A 113 6.13 8.81 -6.45
C ILE A 113 6.32 9.99 -5.51
N SER A 114 6.18 11.22 -6.02
CA SER A 114 6.24 12.44 -5.22
C SER A 114 5.16 12.48 -4.13
N ALA A 115 5.42 13.28 -3.08
CA ALA A 115 4.45 13.52 -2.03
C ALA A 115 3.14 14.12 -2.57
N ASN A 116 2.01 13.78 -1.93
CA ASN A 116 0.65 14.22 -2.28
C ASN A 116 0.18 13.91 -3.71
N MET A 117 0.92 13.09 -4.46
CA MET A 117 0.56 12.74 -5.83
C MET A 117 -0.62 11.77 -5.87
N VAL A 118 -1.55 11.97 -6.82
CA VAL A 118 -2.65 11.04 -7.08
C VAL A 118 -2.36 10.26 -8.36
N VAL A 119 -2.01 8.98 -8.20
CA VAL A 119 -1.65 8.07 -9.29
C VAL A 119 -2.83 7.18 -9.62
N THR A 120 -3.36 7.32 -10.84
CA THR A 120 -4.52 6.55 -11.33
C THR A 120 -4.26 5.80 -12.63
N LYS A 121 -3.02 5.86 -13.12
CA LYS A 121 -2.52 5.19 -14.33
C LYS A 121 -1.24 4.44 -13.98
N GLU A 122 -0.86 3.47 -14.81
CA GLU A 122 0.39 2.75 -14.62
C GLU A 122 1.60 3.69 -14.65
N VAL A 123 2.60 3.37 -13.85
CA VAL A 123 3.87 4.10 -13.77
C VAL A 123 4.97 3.17 -14.29
N PRO A 124 5.73 3.57 -15.31
CA PRO A 124 6.86 2.78 -15.82
C PRO A 124 7.92 2.49 -14.75
N ALA A 125 8.81 1.53 -15.01
CA ALA A 125 9.93 1.26 -14.12
C ALA A 125 10.97 2.38 -14.17
N LYS A 126 11.66 2.61 -13.04
CA LYS A 126 12.77 3.57 -12.90
C LYS A 126 12.44 5.01 -13.30
N THR A 127 11.17 5.41 -13.20
CA THR A 127 10.72 6.78 -13.42
C THR A 127 10.43 7.48 -12.10
N SER A 128 10.61 8.80 -12.09
CA SER A 128 10.11 9.67 -11.03
C SER A 128 8.85 10.35 -11.54
N VAL A 129 7.75 10.25 -10.80
CA VAL A 129 6.48 10.94 -11.12
C VAL A 129 6.35 12.13 -10.19
N ASP A 130 6.35 13.34 -10.77
CA ASP A 130 6.20 14.59 -10.04
C ASP A 130 4.89 15.31 -10.38
N SER A 131 4.43 16.17 -9.47
CA SER A 131 3.14 16.86 -9.56
C SER A 131 3.05 17.86 -10.72
N SER A 132 4.18 18.31 -11.27
CA SER A 132 4.22 19.31 -12.34
C SER A 132 3.65 18.82 -13.68
N GLU A 133 3.53 17.51 -13.90
CA GLU A 133 3.08 16.97 -15.20
C GLU A 133 1.63 16.46 -15.23
N PHE A 134 0.92 16.47 -14.09
CA PHE A 134 -0.38 15.77 -13.98
C PHE A 134 -1.52 16.57 -13.32
N PHE A 135 -1.30 17.83 -12.97
CA PHE A 135 -2.40 18.73 -12.60
C PHE A 135 -3.09 19.24 -13.87
N VAL A 136 -4.12 18.52 -14.31
CA VAL A 136 -5.24 19.12 -15.04
C VAL A 136 -6.44 19.05 -14.10
N ILE A 137 -6.68 20.16 -13.40
CA ILE A 137 -8.03 20.51 -12.92
C ILE A 137 -8.51 21.59 -13.89
#